data_AF-X0UR77-F1
#
_entry.id   AF-X0UR77-F1
#
_cell.length_a   1.000
_cell.length_b   1.000
_cell.length_c   1.000
_cell.angle_alpha   90.00
_cell.angle_beta   90.00
_cell.angle_gamma   90.00
#
_symmetry.space_group_name_H-M   'P 1'
#
loop_
_entity.id
_entity.type
_entity.pdbx_description
1 polymer ?
#
loop_
_entity_poly.entity_id
_entity_poly.type
_entity_poly.pdbx_seq_one_letter_code
_entity_poly.pdbx_strand_id
1 'polypeptide(L)'
;MQKIPTVYVRDPDNPRLVTREITEGCEWVFNGEGTATEKFDGTCCAVIDGAAMKRRKLGWIEISAADPSDKWHMQGFLNFEPRPIPEGTYELVGPKVQKNPYGLERHELWRHGSKELVKAQFYLEFLWEFFEIQDPVEGIVWHHPDGRMAKIKRRDFGLPWPVKT
;
A
#
# COMPACT_ATOMS: atom_id res chain seq x y z
N MET A 1 9.78 6.66 12.11
CA MET A 1 8.84 5.66 11.54
C MET A 1 9.64 4.45 11.11
N GLN A 2 9.26 3.27 11.57
CA GLN A 2 9.77 2.02 11.04
C GLN A 2 9.15 1.78 9.66
N LYS A 3 9.99 1.49 8.66
CA LYS A 3 9.52 1.09 7.33
C LYS A 3 8.92 -0.31 7.45
N ILE A 4 7.79 -0.54 6.78
CA ILE A 4 7.24 -1.90 6.62
C ILE A 4 8.27 -2.74 5.85
N PRO A 5 8.75 -3.88 6.39
CA PRO A 5 9.72 -4.75 5.74
C PRO A 5 9.15 -5.39 4.47
N THR A 6 10.03 -5.70 3.53
CA THR A 6 9.67 -6.57 2.39
C THR A 6 9.78 -8.03 2.86
N VAL A 7 8.83 -8.90 2.50
CA VAL A 7 8.78 -10.30 2.99
C VAL A 7 10.01 -11.13 2.62
N TYR A 8 10.67 -10.81 1.51
CA TYR A 8 11.93 -11.43 1.07
C TYR A 8 13.10 -10.44 1.14
N VAL A 9 14.30 -10.99 1.35
CA VAL A 9 15.56 -10.25 1.39
C VAL A 9 15.81 -9.57 0.04
N ARG A 10 16.34 -8.34 0.06
CA ARG A 10 16.73 -7.63 -1.15
C ARG A 10 17.95 -8.29 -1.76
N ASP A 11 17.92 -8.46 -3.08
CA ASP A 11 19.08 -8.95 -3.83
C ASP A 11 20.26 -7.96 -3.63
N PRO A 12 21.43 -8.42 -3.14
CA PRO A 12 22.57 -7.55 -2.86
C PRO A 12 23.19 -6.96 -4.13
N ASP A 13 23.10 -7.65 -5.26
CA ASP A 13 23.61 -7.22 -6.56
C ASP A 13 22.61 -6.31 -7.28
N ASN A 14 21.31 -6.50 -7.03
CA ASN A 14 20.26 -5.63 -7.55
C ASN A 14 19.15 -5.35 -6.52
N PRO A 15 19.30 -4.31 -5.66
CA PRO A 15 18.35 -4.00 -4.59
C PRO A 15 16.94 -3.59 -5.04
N ARG A 16 16.69 -3.51 -6.35
CA ARG A 16 15.32 -3.37 -6.88
C ARG A 16 14.54 -4.68 -6.82
N LEU A 17 15.25 -5.81 -6.86
CA LEU A 17 14.69 -7.15 -6.80
C LEU A 17 14.79 -7.74 -5.38
N VAL A 18 14.16 -8.89 -5.20
CA VAL A 18 14.27 -9.72 -3.99
C VAL A 18 14.76 -11.13 -4.33
N THR A 19 15.36 -11.78 -3.35
CA THR A 19 15.66 -13.21 -3.39
C THR A 19 14.41 -14.02 -2.98
N ARG A 20 14.57 -15.32 -2.73
CA ARG A 20 13.54 -16.17 -2.10
C ARG A 20 13.80 -16.40 -0.60
N GLU A 21 14.84 -15.78 -0.05
CA GLU A 21 15.14 -15.86 1.38
C GLU A 21 14.18 -14.95 2.14
N ILE A 22 13.54 -15.48 3.18
CA ILE A 22 12.59 -14.74 4.01
C ILE A 22 13.37 -13.67 4.80
N THR A 23 12.88 -12.43 4.80
CA THR A 23 13.45 -11.38 5.65
C THR A 23 13.23 -11.75 7.12
N GLU A 24 14.28 -11.70 7.94
CA GLU A 24 14.19 -11.94 9.38
C GLU A 24 13.02 -11.16 10.02
N GLY A 25 12.15 -11.88 10.72
CA GLY A 25 10.96 -11.32 11.35
C GLY A 25 9.71 -11.27 10.46
N CYS A 26 9.78 -11.78 9.22
CA CYS A 26 8.63 -11.94 8.31
C CYS A 26 8.11 -13.38 8.22
N GLU A 27 8.67 -14.32 8.98
CA GLU A 27 8.31 -15.76 8.94
C GLU A 27 6.82 -15.99 9.22
N TRP A 28 6.24 -15.18 10.10
CA TRP A 28 4.81 -15.20 10.44
C TRP A 28 3.88 -15.06 9.22
N VAL A 29 4.33 -14.39 8.15
CA VAL A 29 3.57 -14.28 6.90
C VAL A 29 3.42 -15.66 6.27
N PHE A 30 4.51 -16.44 6.23
CA PHE A 30 4.56 -17.75 5.62
C PHE A 30 3.97 -18.85 6.50
N ASN A 31 3.88 -18.60 7.82
CA ASN A 31 3.10 -19.43 8.75
C ASN A 31 1.58 -19.19 8.66
N GLY A 32 1.12 -18.26 7.82
CA GLY A 32 -0.31 -17.95 7.64
C GLY A 32 -0.90 -17.13 8.79
N GLU A 33 -0.08 -16.45 9.60
CA GLU A 33 -0.53 -15.68 10.76
C GLU A 33 -1.09 -14.29 10.39
N GLY A 34 -1.10 -13.94 9.10
CA GLY A 34 -1.41 -12.61 8.60
C GLY A 34 -2.54 -12.55 7.57
N THR A 35 -3.33 -11.47 7.61
CA THR A 35 -4.31 -11.17 6.56
C THR A 35 -3.65 -10.39 5.41
N ALA A 36 -3.72 -10.93 4.19
CA ALA A 36 -3.20 -10.29 2.99
C ALA A 36 -4.21 -9.27 2.43
N THR A 37 -3.75 -8.05 2.16
CA THR A 37 -4.57 -6.99 1.57
C THR A 37 -3.84 -6.31 0.41
N GLU A 38 -4.59 -5.70 -0.50
CA GLU A 38 -3.99 -4.97 -1.62
C GLU A 38 -3.15 -3.81 -1.11
N LYS A 39 -1.91 -3.75 -1.59
CA LYS A 39 -1.08 -2.57 -1.47
C LYS A 39 -1.44 -1.61 -2.61
N PHE A 40 -2.06 -0.50 -2.27
CA PHE A 40 -2.35 0.55 -3.26
C PHE A 40 -1.09 1.36 -3.63
N ASP A 41 -1.10 1.95 -4.83
CA ASP A 41 -0.06 2.82 -5.39
C ASP A 41 -0.57 4.25 -5.46
N GLY A 42 -0.36 4.99 -4.37
CA GLY A 42 -0.76 6.37 -4.25
C GLY A 42 0.16 7.15 -3.31
N THR A 43 -0.45 7.98 -2.46
CA THR A 43 0.27 8.72 -1.42
C THR A 43 -0.43 8.54 -0.07
N CYS A 44 0.31 8.01 0.88
CA CYS A 44 -0.20 7.74 2.22
C CYS A 44 -0.64 9.03 2.95
N CYS A 45 -1.83 8.99 3.53
CA CYS A 45 -2.43 10.01 4.38
C CYS A 45 -3.18 9.33 5.55
N ALA A 46 -3.72 10.11 6.48
CA ALA A 46 -4.45 9.59 7.62
C ALA A 46 -5.53 10.55 8.10
N VAL A 47 -6.51 10.01 8.81
CA VAL A 47 -7.30 10.74 9.79
C VAL A 47 -6.73 10.41 11.17
N ILE A 48 -6.37 11.43 11.94
CA ILE A 48 -5.82 11.31 13.29
C ILE A 48 -6.52 12.36 14.15
N ASP A 49 -7.25 11.93 15.19
CA ASP A 49 -8.01 12.81 16.09
C ASP A 49 -8.98 13.74 15.31
N GLY A 50 -9.62 13.20 14.27
CA GLY A 50 -10.52 13.92 13.36
C GLY A 50 -9.83 14.83 12.34
N ALA A 51 -8.51 15.00 12.39
CA ALA A 51 -7.76 15.86 11.47
C ALA A 51 -7.24 15.09 10.25
N ALA A 52 -7.29 15.72 9.07
CA ALA A 52 -6.73 15.18 7.84
C ALA A 52 -5.21 15.40 7.80
N MET A 53 -4.43 14.33 7.68
CA MET A 53 -2.97 14.36 7.78
C MET A 53 -2.29 13.82 6.51
N LYS A 54 -1.24 14.50 6.04
CA LYS A 54 -0.34 14.02 4.99
C LYS A 54 0.93 13.42 5.58
N ARG A 55 1.49 12.41 4.89
CA ARG A 55 2.74 11.76 5.33
C ARG A 55 3.97 12.60 4.95
N ARG A 56 4.89 12.79 5.91
CA ARG A 56 6.24 13.30 5.69
C ARG A 56 7.30 12.38 6.33
N LYS A 57 8.57 12.67 6.05
CA LYS A 57 9.73 11.92 6.59
C LYS A 57 9.72 11.86 8.12
N LEU A 58 9.43 12.98 8.77
CA LEU A 58 9.47 13.13 10.23
C LEU A 58 8.15 12.80 10.93
N GLY A 59 7.07 12.52 10.20
CA GLY A 59 5.77 12.23 10.81
C GLY A 59 4.58 12.65 9.96
N TRP A 60 3.50 12.98 10.64
CA TRP A 60 2.25 13.47 10.08
C TRP A 60 2.23 14.99 10.15
N ILE A 61 1.76 15.64 9.09
CA ILE A 61 1.49 17.08 9.06
C ILE A 61 0.04 17.25 8.64
N GLU A 62 -0.67 18.18 9.27
CA GLU A 62 -2.04 18.51 8.90
C GLU A 62 -2.11 19.04 7.45
N ILE A 63 -3.15 18.62 6.75
CA ILE A 63 -3.47 19.07 5.40
C ILE A 63 -4.14 20.43 5.51
N SER A 64 -3.61 21.43 4.80
CA SER A 64 -4.09 22.81 4.90
C SER A 64 -4.60 23.35 3.57
N ALA A 65 -5.77 23.98 3.60
CA ALA A 65 -6.30 24.73 2.46
C ALA A 65 -5.43 25.91 2.03
N ALA A 66 -4.57 26.41 2.93
CA ALA A 66 -3.64 27.49 2.64
C ALA A 66 -2.36 27.00 1.95
N ASP A 67 -2.08 25.70 1.91
CA ASP A 67 -0.92 25.11 1.24
C ASP A 67 -1.32 24.56 -0.14
N PRO A 68 -0.96 25.20 -1.27
CA PRO A 68 -1.33 24.72 -2.60
C PRO A 68 -0.79 23.33 -2.95
N SER A 69 0.21 22.82 -2.22
CA SER A 69 0.71 21.45 -2.39
C SER A 69 -0.27 20.38 -1.86
N ASP A 70 -1.27 20.80 -1.07
CA ASP A 70 -2.26 19.93 -0.45
C ASP A 70 -3.55 19.78 -1.22
N LYS A 71 -3.73 20.54 -2.30
CA LYS A 71 -4.98 20.56 -3.08
C LYS A 71 -5.49 19.16 -3.50
N TRP A 72 -4.60 18.21 -3.81
CA TRP A 72 -5.01 16.87 -4.20
C TRP A 72 -5.43 16.01 -3.02
N HIS A 73 -4.75 16.16 -1.88
CA HIS A 73 -5.21 15.56 -0.63
C HIS A 73 -6.59 16.10 -0.29
N MET A 74 -6.77 17.42 -0.29
CA MET A 74 -8.07 18.04 -0.03
C MET A 74 -9.17 17.50 -0.93
N GLN A 75 -8.93 17.36 -2.24
CA GLN A 75 -9.93 16.78 -3.14
C GLN A 75 -10.26 15.33 -2.76
N GLY A 76 -9.27 14.49 -2.48
CA GLY A 76 -9.53 13.12 -2.01
C GLY A 76 -10.35 13.10 -0.72
N PHE A 77 -9.97 13.89 0.27
CA PHE A 77 -10.69 14.03 1.55
C PHE A 77 -12.10 14.61 1.36
N LEU A 78 -12.32 15.54 0.42
CA LEU A 78 -13.64 16.10 0.11
C LEU A 78 -14.55 15.10 -0.60
N ASN A 79 -13.99 14.27 -1.47
CA ASN A 79 -14.73 13.25 -2.22
C ASN A 79 -15.03 11.97 -1.41
N PHE A 80 -14.45 11.81 -0.21
CA PHE A 80 -14.69 10.63 0.61
C PHE A 80 -16.05 10.68 1.32
N GLU A 81 -16.75 9.56 1.26
CA GLU A 81 -17.93 9.23 2.05
C GLU A 81 -17.76 7.84 2.67
N PRO A 82 -18.30 7.56 3.87
CA PRO A 82 -19.20 8.40 4.67
C PRO A 82 -18.50 9.49 5.50
N ARG A 83 -19.29 10.42 6.06
CA ARG A 83 -18.89 11.43 7.05
C ARG A 83 -19.40 11.12 8.47
N PRO A 84 -18.62 11.43 9.54
CA PRO A 84 -17.21 11.83 9.49
C PRO A 84 -16.32 10.71 8.93
N ILE A 85 -15.17 11.07 8.36
CA ILE A 85 -14.23 10.07 7.83
C ILE A 85 -13.70 9.25 9.03
N PRO A 86 -13.77 7.91 9.01
CA PRO A 86 -13.26 7.10 10.10
C PRO A 86 -11.77 7.32 10.36
N GLU A 87 -11.35 7.13 11.61
CA GLU A 87 -9.94 7.12 11.99
C GLU A 87 -9.16 6.02 11.22
N GLY A 88 -7.92 6.33 10.86
CA GLY A 88 -7.02 5.38 10.25
C GLY A 88 -6.20 5.95 9.11
N THR A 89 -5.46 5.06 8.44
CA THR A 89 -4.61 5.41 7.31
C THR A 89 -5.30 5.11 5.99
N TYR A 90 -5.07 6.00 5.03
CA TYR A 90 -5.65 5.96 3.69
C TYR A 90 -4.57 6.16 2.65
N GLU A 91 -4.78 5.61 1.47
CA GLU A 91 -4.00 5.92 0.28
C GLU A 91 -4.79 6.94 -0.55
N LEU A 92 -4.20 8.12 -0.77
CA LEU A 92 -4.70 9.05 -1.77
C LEU A 92 -4.34 8.53 -3.15
N VAL A 93 -5.34 8.37 -4.02
CA VAL A 93 -5.17 7.92 -5.41
C VAL A 93 -5.87 8.86 -6.39
N GLY A 94 -5.47 8.84 -7.67
CA GLY A 94 -6.22 9.49 -8.75
C GLY A 94 -5.36 10.22 -9.80
N PRO A 95 -5.98 11.06 -10.65
CA PRO A 95 -5.38 11.62 -11.88
C PRO A 95 -4.00 12.28 -11.78
N LYS A 96 -3.65 12.80 -10.60
CA LYS A 96 -2.43 13.59 -10.33
C LYS A 96 -1.52 12.91 -9.31
N VAL A 97 -1.80 11.64 -8.99
CA VAL A 97 -1.05 10.84 -8.01
C VAL A 97 -0.50 9.61 -8.71
N GLN A 98 0.81 9.38 -8.59
CA GLN A 98 1.49 8.17 -9.10
C GLN A 98 1.23 7.84 -10.59
N LYS A 99 0.95 8.86 -11.42
CA LYS A 99 0.55 8.72 -12.83
C LYS A 99 -0.78 7.98 -13.06
N ASN A 100 -1.65 7.94 -12.04
CA ASN A 100 -2.99 7.36 -12.11
C ASN A 100 -3.01 5.90 -12.58
N PRO A 101 -2.33 4.97 -11.89
CA PRO A 101 -2.25 3.58 -12.32
C PRO A 101 -3.62 2.88 -12.36
N TYR A 102 -4.62 3.45 -11.67
CA TYR A 102 -5.99 2.97 -11.58
C TYR A 102 -6.96 3.61 -12.58
N GLY A 103 -6.51 4.55 -13.41
CA GLY A 103 -7.36 5.18 -14.43
C GLY A 103 -8.54 5.98 -13.89
N LEU A 104 -8.46 6.49 -12.64
CA LEU A 104 -9.56 7.21 -12.00
C LEU A 104 -9.77 8.59 -12.62
N GLU A 105 -11.02 9.06 -12.62
CA GLU A 105 -11.39 10.40 -13.12
C GLU A 105 -11.23 11.51 -12.07
N ARG A 106 -11.28 11.14 -10.78
CA ARG A 106 -11.17 12.05 -9.64
C ARG A 106 -10.19 11.52 -8.59
N HIS A 107 -9.80 12.38 -7.65
CA HIS A 107 -9.04 11.96 -6.48
C HIS A 107 -9.94 11.28 -5.46
N GLU A 108 -9.46 10.17 -4.91
CA GLU A 108 -10.19 9.36 -3.93
C GLU A 108 -9.27 8.98 -2.77
N LEU A 109 -9.86 8.63 -1.63
CA LEU A 109 -9.15 7.99 -0.53
C LEU A 109 -9.59 6.53 -0.43
N TRP A 110 -8.64 5.62 -0.51
CA TRP A 110 -8.88 4.20 -0.27
C TRP A 110 -8.26 3.79 1.06
N ARG A 111 -9.06 3.21 1.96
CA ARG A 111 -8.59 2.84 3.29
C ARG A 111 -7.56 1.71 3.19
N HIS A 112 -6.43 1.82 3.89
CA HIS A 112 -5.48 0.70 3.93
C HIS A 112 -6.12 -0.52 4.58
N GLY A 113 -5.79 -1.69 4.04
CA GLY A 113 -6.30 -2.97 4.53
C GLY A 113 -7.78 -3.25 4.21
N SER A 114 -8.44 -2.41 3.40
CA SER A 114 -9.88 -2.59 3.11
C SER A 114 -10.18 -3.60 2.00
N LYS A 115 -9.17 -3.98 1.21
CA LYS A 115 -9.33 -4.92 0.08
C LYS A 115 -8.51 -6.17 0.35
N GLU A 116 -9.15 -7.18 0.90
CA GLU A 116 -8.53 -8.46 1.20
C GLU A 116 -8.21 -9.24 -0.08
N LEU A 117 -7.05 -9.89 -0.09
CA LEU A 117 -6.58 -10.74 -1.17
C LEU A 117 -6.56 -12.20 -0.68
N VAL A 118 -7.75 -12.77 -0.46
CA VAL A 118 -7.93 -14.13 0.08
C VAL A 118 -7.07 -15.17 -0.66
N LYS A 119 -6.93 -15.02 -1.99
CA LYS A 119 -6.14 -15.96 -2.78
C LYS A 119 -4.66 -15.94 -2.44
N ALA A 120 -4.10 -14.82 -1.98
CA ALA A 120 -2.66 -14.69 -1.73
C ALA A 120 -2.12 -15.71 -0.71
N GLN A 121 -2.95 -16.18 0.22
CA GLN A 121 -2.58 -17.21 1.19
C GLN A 121 -2.22 -18.55 0.53
N PHE A 122 -2.80 -18.85 -0.65
CA PHE A 122 -2.53 -20.09 -1.38
C PHE A 122 -1.24 -20.03 -2.21
N TYR A 123 -0.62 -18.85 -2.32
CA TYR A 123 0.57 -18.61 -3.13
C TYR A 123 1.76 -18.14 -2.27
N LEU A 124 1.75 -18.33 -0.95
CA LEU A 124 2.84 -17.86 -0.09
C LEU A 124 4.20 -18.40 -0.52
N GLU A 125 4.28 -19.66 -0.97
CA GLU A 125 5.52 -20.25 -1.51
C GLU A 125 5.82 -19.80 -2.95
N PHE A 126 4.83 -19.25 -3.66
CA PHE A 126 4.86 -18.90 -5.09
C PHE A 126 4.30 -17.50 -5.36
N LEU A 127 4.71 -16.51 -4.56
CA LEU A 127 4.17 -15.14 -4.65
C LEU A 127 4.40 -14.48 -6.02
N TRP A 128 5.41 -14.92 -6.76
CA TRP A 128 5.64 -14.47 -8.13
C TRP A 128 4.47 -14.88 -9.05
N GLU A 129 3.96 -16.11 -8.92
CA GLU A 129 2.82 -16.63 -9.72
C GLU A 129 1.55 -15.88 -9.39
N PHE A 130 1.31 -15.56 -8.12
CA PHE A 130 0.18 -14.72 -7.71
C PHE A 130 0.13 -13.43 -8.55
N PHE A 131 1.27 -12.75 -8.70
CA PHE A 131 1.33 -11.54 -9.50
C PHE A 131 1.20 -11.80 -11.00
N GLU A 132 1.63 -12.93 -11.52
CA GLU A 132 1.47 -13.22 -12.95
C GLU A 132 0.04 -13.58 -13.36
N ILE A 133 -0.67 -14.34 -12.53
CA ILE A 133 -1.93 -15.00 -12.94
C ILE A 133 -3.20 -14.41 -12.33
N GLN A 134 -3.09 -13.60 -11.26
CA GLN A 134 -4.25 -12.96 -10.62
C GLN A 134 -4.45 -11.51 -11.10
N ASP A 135 -5.52 -10.88 -10.61
CA ASP A 135 -5.84 -9.49 -10.91
C ASP A 135 -4.64 -8.56 -10.67
N PRO A 136 -4.42 -7.57 -11.55
CA PRO A 136 -3.27 -6.69 -11.46
C PRO A 136 -3.38 -5.77 -10.23
N VAL A 137 -2.59 -6.08 -9.20
CA VAL A 137 -2.40 -5.25 -7.99
C VAL A 137 -0.95 -4.81 -7.85
N GLU A 138 -0.65 -3.60 -7.34
CA GLU A 138 0.75 -3.13 -7.20
C GLU A 138 1.58 -4.03 -6.28
N GLY A 139 0.96 -4.49 -5.21
CA GLY A 139 1.58 -5.31 -4.19
C GLY A 139 0.58 -5.85 -3.18
N ILE A 140 1.12 -6.51 -2.16
CA ILE A 140 0.38 -7.05 -1.02
C ILE A 140 0.97 -6.45 0.26
N VAL A 141 0.12 -6.11 1.21
CA VAL A 141 0.50 -5.88 2.62
C VAL A 141 -0.17 -6.95 3.47
N TRP A 142 0.62 -7.65 4.27
CA TRP A 142 0.13 -8.54 5.32
C TRP A 142 0.01 -7.76 6.63
N HIS A 143 -1.09 -8.01 7.34
CA HIS A 143 -1.37 -7.45 8.66
C HIS A 143 -1.45 -8.60 9.66
N HIS A 144 -0.57 -8.58 10.66
CA HIS A 144 -0.62 -9.51 11.78
C HIS A 144 -1.52 -8.93 12.90
N PRO A 145 -2.29 -9.77 13.64
CA PRO A 145 -3.12 -9.30 14.76
C PRO A 145 -2.39 -8.52 15.86
N ASP A 146 -1.08 -8.73 16.04
CA ASP A 146 -0.23 -8.00 17.00
C ASP A 146 0.28 -6.63 16.49
N GLY A 147 -0.11 -6.22 15.28
CA GLY A 147 0.28 -4.95 14.68
C GLY A 147 1.52 -5.00 13.79
N ARG A 148 2.22 -6.14 13.68
CA ARG A 148 3.26 -6.32 12.65
C ARG A 148 2.66 -6.20 11.26
N MET A 149 3.46 -5.67 10.34
CA MET A 149 3.13 -5.61 8.92
C MET A 149 4.34 -6.03 8.10
N ALA A 150 4.09 -6.64 6.94
CA ALA A 150 5.10 -6.92 5.93
C ALA A 150 4.50 -6.72 4.54
N LYS A 151 5.32 -6.52 3.51
CA LYS A 151 4.82 -6.27 2.15
C LYS A 151 5.64 -6.95 1.07
N ILE A 152 5.06 -7.05 -0.12
CA ILE A 152 5.77 -7.36 -1.35
C ILE A 152 5.12 -6.58 -2.50
N LYS A 153 5.89 -6.22 -3.52
CA LYS A 153 5.37 -5.56 -4.71
C LYS A 153 5.69 -6.38 -5.95
N ARG A 154 4.89 -6.25 -7.00
CA ARG A 154 5.17 -6.82 -8.34
C ARG A 154 6.60 -6.53 -8.81
N ARG A 155 7.01 -5.27 -8.69
CA ARG A 155 8.32 -4.79 -9.14
C ARG A 155 9.49 -5.41 -8.36
N ASP A 156 9.24 -5.93 -7.16
CA ASP A 156 10.27 -6.65 -6.40
C ASP A 156 10.63 -7.98 -7.09
N PHE A 157 9.74 -8.54 -7.92
CA PHE A 157 10.00 -9.68 -8.80
C PHE A 157 10.37 -9.27 -10.24
N GLY A 158 10.65 -7.99 -10.49
CA GLY A 158 10.93 -7.49 -11.85
C GLY A 158 9.69 -7.37 -12.76
N LEU A 159 8.49 -7.64 -12.24
CA LEU A 159 7.25 -7.51 -13.00
C LEU A 159 6.82 -6.04 -13.13
N PRO A 160 6.24 -5.64 -14.27
CA PRO A 160 5.81 -4.27 -14.49
C PRO A 160 4.59 -3.90 -13.63
N TRP A 161 4.48 -2.59 -13.35
CA TRP A 161 3.31 -1.96 -12.76
C TRP A 161 3.20 -0.50 -13.25
N PRO A 162 2.03 0.00 -13.67
CA PRO A 162 0.79 -0.74 -13.89
C PRO A 162 0.95 -1.81 -14.97
N VAL A 163 0.09 -2.84 -14.94
CA VAL A 163 0.05 -3.83 -16.02
C VAL A 163 -0.55 -3.14 -17.23
N LYS A 164 0.23 -3.03 -18.32
CA LYS A 164 -0.27 -2.46 -19.57
C LYS A 164 -1.11 -3.53 -20.27
N THR A 165 -2.38 -3.24 -20.50
CA THR A 165 -3.22 -3.96 -21.46
C THR A 165 -2.76 -3.70 -22.88
#